data_AF-A0A316KR08-F1
#
_entry.id   AF-A0A316KR08-F1
#
_cell.length_a   1.000
_cell.length_b   1.000
_cell.length_c   1.000
_cell.angle_alpha   90.00
_cell.angle_beta   90.00
_cell.angle_gamma   90.00
#
_symmetry.space_group_name_H-M   'P 1'
#
loop_
_entity.id
_entity.type
_entity.pdbx_description
1 polymer ?
#
loop_
_entity_poly.entity_id
_entity_poly.type
_entity_poly.pdbx_seq_one_letter_code
_entity_poly.pdbx_strand_id
1 'polypeptide(L)'
;MASLEELMAKHGVEVTAQPNSSVRGKLLHQVNRMLAELSKYKTEKELNGASVKYWWSNKSNNGQRLVAMRYDNKVVANTSGYVDNTLSAVQERLEVFKKIIEDSTEDTWADEAERRKKK
;
A
#
# COMPACT_ATOMS: atom_id res chain seq x y z
N MET A 1 14.17 -26.36 -21.47
CA MET A 1 14.52 -26.01 -20.08
C MET A 1 13.25 -25.99 -19.29
N ALA A 2 13.19 -26.68 -18.15
CA ALA A 2 11.98 -26.66 -17.33
C ALA A 2 11.81 -25.27 -16.70
N SER A 3 10.58 -24.76 -16.66
CA SER A 3 10.28 -23.51 -15.97
C SER A 3 10.38 -23.69 -14.45
N LEU A 4 10.51 -22.59 -13.71
CA LEU A 4 10.51 -22.65 -12.23
C LEU A 4 9.20 -23.23 -11.70
N GLU A 5 8.06 -22.93 -12.34
CA GLU A 5 6.76 -23.51 -11.98
C GLU A 5 6.74 -25.02 -12.18
N GLU A 6 7.29 -25.52 -13.29
CA GLU A 6 7.42 -26.96 -13.55
C GLU A 6 8.30 -27.66 -12.51
N LEU A 7 9.37 -26.99 -12.04
CA LEU A 7 10.22 -27.50 -10.97
C LEU A 7 9.48 -27.51 -9.62
N MET A 8 8.74 -26.45 -9.28
CA MET A 8 7.98 -26.37 -8.03
C MET A 8 6.87 -27.43 -7.97
N ALA A 9 6.11 -27.60 -9.06
CA ALA A 9 5.09 -28.64 -9.17
C ALA A 9 5.69 -30.04 -9.05
N LYS A 10 6.86 -30.29 -9.67
CA LYS A 10 7.59 -31.55 -9.55
C LYS A 10 8.04 -31.87 -8.12
N HIS A 11 8.25 -30.84 -7.29
CA HIS A 11 8.60 -30.98 -5.88
C HIS A 11 7.39 -30.92 -4.94
N GLY A 12 6.16 -31.03 -5.45
CA GLY A 12 4.94 -31.06 -4.64
C GLY A 12 4.56 -29.70 -4.04
N VAL A 13 5.13 -28.61 -4.56
CA VAL A 13 4.75 -27.24 -4.18
C VAL A 13 3.67 -26.77 -5.14
N GLU A 14 2.43 -26.74 -4.67
CA GLU A 14 1.34 -26.12 -5.44
C GLU A 14 1.58 -24.61 -5.56
N VAL A 15 1.82 -24.16 -6.79
CA VAL A 15 1.89 -22.74 -7.13
C VAL A 15 0.46 -22.19 -7.11
N THR A 16 -0.05 -21.95 -5.91
CA THR A 16 -1.32 -21.23 -5.75
C THR A 16 -1.10 -19.76 -6.09
N ALA A 17 -2.00 -19.19 -6.88
CA ALA A 17 -2.04 -17.75 -7.05
C ALA A 17 -2.10 -17.12 -5.66
N GLN A 18 -1.05 -16.39 -5.27
CA GLN A 18 -0.99 -15.81 -3.94
C GLN A 18 -2.28 -15.02 -3.67
N PRO A 19 -2.87 -15.10 -2.46
CA PRO A 19 -4.12 -14.39 -2.12
C PRO A 19 -4.02 -12.87 -2.28
N ASN A 20 -2.80 -12.34 -2.46
CA ASN A 20 -2.46 -10.94 -2.64
C ASN A 20 -1.98 -10.67 -4.08
N SER A 21 -2.34 -11.51 -5.06
CA SER A 21 -1.84 -11.37 -6.43
C SER A 21 -2.40 -10.15 -7.15
N SER A 22 -3.61 -9.70 -6.78
CA SER A 22 -4.24 -8.53 -7.38
C SER A 22 -3.78 -7.20 -6.77
N VAL A 23 -3.77 -6.13 -7.57
CA VAL A 23 -3.40 -4.79 -7.10
C VAL A 23 -4.32 -4.33 -5.97
N ARG A 24 -5.63 -4.55 -6.13
CA ARG A 24 -6.64 -4.26 -5.11
C ARG A 24 -6.36 -4.98 -3.80
N GLY A 25 -6.12 -6.29 -3.86
CA GLY A 25 -5.80 -7.12 -2.70
C GLY A 25 -4.53 -6.65 -1.97
N LYS A 26 -3.47 -6.32 -2.70
CA LYS A 26 -2.23 -5.76 -2.12
C LYS A 26 -2.48 -4.44 -1.41
N LEU A 27 -3.22 -3.54 -2.04
CA LEU A 27 -3.54 -2.23 -1.47
C LEU A 27 -4.39 -2.35 -0.21
N LEU A 28 -5.40 -3.23 -0.22
CA LEU A 28 -6.27 -3.47 0.93
C LEU A 28 -5.48 -4.08 2.11
N HIS A 29 -4.60 -5.03 1.84
CA HIS A 29 -3.71 -5.58 2.86
C HIS A 29 -2.81 -4.50 3.47
N GLN A 30 -2.21 -3.65 2.63
CA GLN A 30 -1.30 -2.60 3.07
C GLN A 30 -2.02 -1.54 3.91
N VAL A 31 -3.18 -1.02 3.47
CA VAL A 31 -3.90 0.02 4.22
C VAL A 31 -4.36 -0.50 5.58
N ASN A 32 -4.81 -1.75 5.68
CA ASN A 32 -5.16 -2.36 6.96
C ASN A 32 -3.95 -2.47 7.89
N ARG A 33 -2.77 -2.85 7.37
CA ARG A 33 -1.52 -2.84 8.13
C ARG A 33 -1.14 -1.44 8.61
N MET A 34 -1.33 -0.41 7.77
CA MET A 34 -1.03 0.97 8.12
C MET A 34 -1.94 1.47 9.25
N LEU A 35 -3.24 1.22 9.16
CA LEU A 35 -4.23 1.59 10.18
C LEU A 35 -3.96 0.87 11.50
N ALA A 36 -3.66 -0.44 11.45
CA ALA A 36 -3.31 -1.21 12.64
C ALA A 36 -2.02 -0.69 13.31
N GLU A 37 -1.03 -0.26 12.53
CA GLU A 37 0.18 0.34 13.09
C GLU A 37 -0.10 1.70 13.73
N LEU A 38 -0.85 2.56 13.05
CA LEU A 38 -1.19 3.90 13.54
C LEU A 38 -2.00 3.85 14.84
N SER A 39 -2.84 2.83 15.02
CA SER A 39 -3.60 2.61 16.27
C SER A 39 -2.74 2.41 17.51
N LYS A 40 -1.45 2.08 17.33
CA LYS A 40 -0.48 1.92 18.44
C LYS A 40 0.19 3.23 18.82
N TYR A 41 0.16 4.24 17.96
CA TYR A 41 0.85 5.51 18.18
C TYR A 41 0.03 6.39 19.11
N LYS A 42 0.74 7.13 19.97
CA LYS A 42 0.15 8.07 20.92
C LYS A 42 0.36 9.51 20.50
N THR A 43 1.42 9.76 19.72
CA THR A 43 1.83 11.10 19.29
C THR A 43 2.26 11.12 17.84
N GLU A 44 2.10 12.27 17.18
CA GLU A 44 2.52 12.50 15.80
C GLU A 44 4.03 12.40 15.58
N LYS A 45 4.83 12.45 16.66
CA LYS A 45 6.28 12.23 16.60
C LYS A 45 6.62 10.81 16.16
N GLU A 46 5.78 9.83 16.48
CA GLU A 46 5.96 8.42 16.12
C GLU A 46 5.71 8.14 14.64
N LEU A 47 5.05 9.06 13.93
CA LEU A 47 4.95 9.00 12.48
C LEU A 47 6.32 9.21 11.80
N ASN A 48 7.28 9.83 12.50
CA ASN A 48 8.62 10.07 11.96
C ASN A 48 9.44 8.77 11.88
N GLY A 49 10.32 8.70 10.88
CA GLY A 49 11.19 7.55 10.70
C GLY A 49 12.44 7.87 9.89
N ALA A 50 13.39 6.93 9.90
CA ALA A 50 14.62 7.05 9.10
C ALA A 50 14.36 6.94 7.58
N SER A 51 13.31 6.22 7.18
CA SER A 51 12.95 5.99 5.79
C SER A 51 11.43 5.93 5.60
N VAL A 52 10.98 6.03 4.35
CA VAL A 52 9.55 5.94 4.00
C VAL A 52 9.11 4.47 4.00
N LYS A 53 8.80 3.96 5.20
CA LYS A 53 8.31 2.59 5.42
C LYS A 53 6.80 2.45 5.24
N TYR A 54 6.06 3.52 5.54
CA TYR A 54 4.61 3.55 5.57
C TYR A 54 4.05 4.40 4.44
N TRP A 55 2.72 4.47 4.34
CA TRP A 55 2.04 5.29 3.32
C TRP A 55 2.17 6.79 3.57
N TRP A 56 2.58 7.20 4.78
CA TRP A 56 2.94 8.58 5.11
C TRP A 56 4.45 8.82 5.00
N SER A 57 4.85 10.08 4.76
CA SER A 57 6.25 10.48 4.72
C SER A 57 6.90 10.36 6.09
N ASN A 58 8.20 10.04 6.08
CA ASN A 58 9.01 9.80 7.27
C ASN A 58 9.34 11.07 8.07
N LYS A 59 9.04 12.24 7.51
CA LYS A 59 9.10 13.54 8.18
C LYS A 59 7.92 14.40 7.75
N SER A 60 7.57 15.36 8.59
CA SER A 60 6.68 16.45 8.20
C SER A 60 7.42 17.48 7.34
N ASN A 61 6.66 18.24 6.56
CA ASN A 61 7.12 19.36 5.77
C ASN A 61 6.17 20.53 6.05
N ASN A 62 6.67 21.62 6.65
CA ASN A 62 5.87 22.80 7.00
C ASN A 62 4.56 22.48 7.75
N GLY A 63 4.61 21.60 8.75
CA GLY A 63 3.44 21.20 9.53
C GLY A 63 2.49 20.21 8.83
N GLN A 64 2.81 19.80 7.61
CA GLN A 64 2.02 18.83 6.85
C GLN A 64 2.79 17.51 6.66
N ARG A 65 2.08 16.45 6.34
CA ARG A 65 2.63 15.13 6.05
C ARG A 65 2.10 14.63 4.71
N LEU A 66 2.99 14.13 3.86
CA LEU A 66 2.60 13.55 2.59
C LEU A 66 2.08 12.14 2.86
N VAL A 67 0.92 11.79 2.31
CA VAL A 67 0.34 10.45 2.35
C VAL A 67 0.04 10.00 0.93
N ALA A 68 0.39 8.76 0.58
CA ALA A 68 0.16 8.20 -0.74
C ALA A 68 -0.09 6.69 -0.67
N MET A 69 -0.94 6.16 -1.54
CA MET A 69 -1.15 4.72 -1.64
C MET A 69 0.10 4.05 -2.23
N ARG A 70 0.53 2.95 -1.61
CA ARG A 70 1.73 2.20 -2.03
C ARG A 70 1.50 0.70 -1.98
N TYR A 71 1.99 0.01 -2.99
CA TYR A 71 2.14 -1.45 -2.99
C TYR A 71 3.46 -1.79 -3.66
N ASP A 72 4.09 -2.90 -3.24
CA ASP A 72 5.40 -3.34 -3.77
C ASP A 72 6.47 -2.23 -3.79
N ASN A 73 6.48 -1.37 -2.75
CA ASN A 73 7.32 -0.18 -2.62
C ASN A 73 7.14 0.90 -3.71
N LYS A 74 6.10 0.78 -4.54
CA LYS A 74 5.79 1.74 -5.60
C LYS A 74 4.53 2.56 -5.25
N VAL A 75 4.53 3.86 -5.59
CA VAL A 75 3.41 4.79 -5.36
C VAL A 75 2.37 4.68 -6.48
N VAL A 76 1.11 4.48 -6.12
CA VAL A 76 -0.03 4.50 -7.07
C VAL A 76 -0.17 5.91 -7.64
N ALA A 77 -0.34 6.00 -8.95
CA ALA A 77 -0.45 7.31 -9.62
C ALA A 77 -1.61 8.15 -9.05
N ASN A 78 -1.40 9.46 -8.91
CA ASN A 78 -2.42 10.43 -8.48
C ASN A 78 -3.04 10.19 -7.09
N THR A 79 -2.38 9.43 -6.22
CA THR A 79 -2.86 9.18 -4.84
C THR A 79 -2.08 9.95 -3.77
N SER A 80 -1.05 10.69 -4.15
CA SER A 80 -0.24 11.47 -3.22
C SER A 80 -0.94 12.77 -2.83
N GLY A 81 -1.03 13.06 -1.53
CA GLY A 81 -1.58 14.32 -1.02
C GLY A 81 -1.01 14.70 0.33
N TYR A 82 -0.94 16.00 0.61
CA TYR A 82 -0.57 16.50 1.94
C TYR A 82 -1.79 16.54 2.86
N VAL A 83 -1.57 16.21 4.12
CA VAL A 83 -2.53 16.35 5.23
C VAL A 83 -1.83 17.02 6.41
N ASP A 84 -2.59 17.48 7.39
CA ASP A 84 -2.00 18.01 8.63
C ASP A 84 -1.15 16.95 9.32
N ASN A 85 -0.06 17.37 9.98
CA ASN A 85 0.82 16.47 10.72
C ASN A 85 0.22 16.05 12.07
N THR A 86 -0.96 15.40 12.03
CA THR A 86 -1.64 14.84 13.20
C THR A 86 -1.97 13.36 12.95
N LEU A 87 -2.12 12.58 14.02
CA LEU A 87 -2.51 11.17 13.89
C LEU A 87 -3.91 11.05 13.24
N SER A 88 -4.87 11.90 13.63
CA SER A 88 -6.23 11.91 13.07
C SER A 88 -6.23 12.17 11.58
N ALA A 89 -5.54 13.21 11.10
CA ALA A 89 -5.55 13.56 9.68
C ALA A 89 -4.90 12.48 8.80
N VAL A 90 -3.84 11.82 9.30
CA VAL A 90 -3.22 10.68 8.60
C VAL A 90 -4.16 9.47 8.62
N GLN A 91 -4.80 9.17 9.75
CA GLN A 91 -5.76 8.07 9.87
C GLN A 91 -6.94 8.27 8.93
N GLU A 92 -7.59 9.43 8.95
CA GLU A 92 -8.72 9.78 8.10
C GLU A 92 -8.38 9.62 6.62
N ARG A 93 -7.18 10.06 6.20
CA ARG A 93 -6.71 9.87 4.82
C ARG A 93 -6.57 8.40 4.46
N LEU A 94 -6.04 7.57 5.37
CA LEU A 94 -5.91 6.13 5.15
C LEU A 94 -7.28 5.44 5.12
N GLU A 95 -8.23 5.86 5.94
CA GLU A 95 -9.61 5.34 5.91
C GLU A 95 -10.32 5.70 4.61
N VAL A 96 -10.15 6.92 4.10
CA VAL A 96 -10.65 7.31 2.77
C VAL A 96 -10.05 6.42 1.68
N PHE A 97 -8.74 6.17 1.72
CA PHE A 97 -8.11 5.25 0.77
C PHE A 97 -8.64 3.84 0.88
N LYS A 98 -8.84 3.33 2.10
CA LYS A 98 -9.43 2.01 2.33
C LYS A 98 -10.82 1.92 1.69
N LYS A 99 -11.69 2.90 1.93
CA LYS A 99 -13.04 2.95 1.32
C LYS A 99 -12.97 2.94 -0.21
N ILE A 100 -12.11 3.76 -0.81
CA ILE A 100 -11.92 3.77 -2.28
C ILE A 100 -11.50 2.38 -2.79
N ILE A 101 -10.60 1.70 -2.09
CA ILE A 101 -10.16 0.34 -2.48
C ILE A 101 -11.29 -0.66 -2.30
N GLU A 102 -12.06 -0.58 -1.21
CA GLU A 102 -13.20 -1.45 -0.94
C GLU A 102 -14.30 -1.29 -2.00
N ASP A 103 -14.63 -0.05 -2.37
CA ASP A 103 -15.63 0.30 -3.39
C ASP A 103 -15.18 0.02 -4.82
N SER A 104 -13.87 -0.10 -5.06
CA SER A 104 -13.30 -0.41 -6.38
C SER A 104 -13.43 -1.88 -6.77
N THR A 105 -13.35 -2.16 -8.07
CA THR A 105 -13.28 -3.50 -8.65
C THR A 105 -11.86 -3.80 -9.15
N GLU A 106 -11.58 -5.06 -9.52
CA GLU A 106 -10.29 -5.41 -10.15
C GLU A 106 -10.06 -4.64 -11.46
N ASP A 107 -11.12 -4.40 -12.24
CA ASP A 107 -11.05 -3.61 -13.47
C ASP A 107 -10.63 -2.17 -13.22
N THR A 108 -10.98 -1.60 -12.05
CA THR A 108 -10.57 -0.25 -11.65
C THR A 108 -9.04 -0.13 -11.56
N TRP A 109 -8.35 -1.24 -11.30
CA TRP A 109 -6.90 -1.29 -11.14
C TRP A 109 -6.16 -1.83 -12.36
N ALA A 110 -6.85 -2.16 -13.45
CA ALA A 110 -6.24 -2.69 -14.68
C ALA A 110 -5.19 -1.71 -15.24
N ASP A 111 -5.54 -0.44 -15.35
CA ASP A 111 -4.63 0.60 -15.85
C ASP A 111 -3.38 0.76 -14.98
N GLU A 112 -3.53 0.71 -13.66
CA GLU A 112 -2.40 0.77 -12.73
C GLU A 112 -1.53 -0.49 -12.85
N ALA A 113 -2.13 -1.67 -12.99
CA ALA A 113 -1.41 -2.92 -13.22
C ALA A 113 -0.61 -2.88 -14.54
N GLU A 114 -1.21 -2.40 -15.63
CA GLU A 114 -0.54 -2.23 -16.91
C GLU A 114 0.60 -1.22 -16.85
N ARG A 115 0.38 -0.08 -16.18
CA ARG A 115 1.40 0.95 -15.98
C ARG A 115 2.64 0.38 -15.29
N ARG A 116 2.50 -0.63 -14.43
CA ARG A 116 3.63 -1.31 -13.78
C ARG A 116 4.37 -2.30 -14.67
N LYS A 117 3.69 -2.95 -15.61
CA LYS A 117 4.36 -3.85 -16.56
C LYS A 117 5.34 -3.07 -17.45
N LYS A 118 5.09 -1.78 -17.68
CA LYS A 118 5.89 -0.89 -18.53
C LYS A 118 7.05 -0.18 -17.79
N LYS A 119 7.21 -0.37 -16.47
CA LYS A 119 8.19 0.33 -15.61
C LYS A 119 8.93 -0.59 -14.64
#